data_AF-A0A7Y4T2W1-F1
#
_entry.id   AF-A0A7Y4T2W1-F1
#
_cell.length_a   1.000
_cell.length_b   1.000
_cell.length_c   1.000
_cell.angle_alpha   90.00
_cell.angle_beta   90.00
_cell.angle_gamma   90.00
#
_symmetry.space_group_name_H-M   'P 1'
#
loop_
_entity.id
_entity.type
_entity.pdbx_description
1 polymer ?
#
loop_
_entity_poly.entity_id
_entity_poly.type
_entity_poly.pdbx_seq_one_letter_code
_entity_poly.pdbx_strand_id
1 'polypeptide(L)'
;MDRNPLALALLTFSGLAACAAVDTPTVERAPAPVRPGYTLVLIKTGPRSGQLSKEENARAFAGHFANMGRMADARQLLVAGPYGEGRHDPELRGLFVLASARRDEARAWAETDPTTQAGVFVLEYHTLETPAPLVAALERDLAWRAQQVSAGKTPAPGEGARAYVLLTAEHGDLAERELGALETNAGGVLLLARLDGTRAFALLDAANLDEARERFGPQLEHLGAHELDEWFASEQLARLVE
;
A
#
# COMPACT_ATOMS: atom_id res chain seq x y z
N MET A 1 -56.53 -75.79 45.07
CA MET A 1 -55.06 -75.76 45.16
C MET A 1 -54.57 -74.66 44.25
N ASP A 2 -54.15 -73.58 44.88
CA ASP A 2 -53.10 -72.63 44.50
C ASP A 2 -53.08 -72.10 43.05
N ARG A 3 -53.35 -70.80 42.88
CA ARG A 3 -52.30 -69.76 42.90
C ARG A 3 -52.88 -68.36 42.66
N ASN A 4 -52.41 -67.43 43.49
CA ASN A 4 -52.65 -66.00 43.50
C ASN A 4 -51.73 -65.29 42.45
N PRO A 5 -51.68 -63.95 42.37
CA PRO A 5 -52.13 -63.12 41.26
C PRO A 5 -50.96 -62.57 40.41
N LEU A 6 -51.24 -61.99 39.23
CA LEU A 6 -50.25 -61.15 38.54
C LEU A 6 -50.96 -59.95 37.91
N ALA A 7 -50.86 -58.83 38.62
CA ALA A 7 -51.17 -57.50 38.11
C ALA A 7 -50.08 -57.11 37.10
N LEU A 8 -50.48 -56.88 35.85
CA LEU A 8 -49.61 -56.44 34.77
C LEU A 8 -49.42 -54.92 34.86
N ALA A 9 -48.27 -54.49 35.37
CA ALA A 9 -47.85 -53.09 35.36
C ALA A 9 -47.38 -52.71 33.94
N LEU A 10 -48.10 -51.80 33.29
CA LEU A 10 -47.72 -51.20 32.02
C LEU A 10 -46.69 -50.09 32.28
N LEU A 11 -45.41 -50.36 32.01
CA LEU A 11 -44.35 -49.36 32.00
C LEU A 11 -44.39 -48.60 30.67
N THR A 12 -44.85 -47.35 30.69
CA THR A 12 -44.72 -46.40 29.59
C THR A 12 -43.28 -45.87 29.53
N PHE A 13 -42.52 -46.30 28.52
CA PHE A 13 -41.19 -45.77 28.22
C PHE A 13 -41.33 -44.39 27.55
N SER A 14 -41.22 -43.31 28.32
CA SER A 14 -41.09 -41.96 27.77
C SER A 14 -39.66 -41.73 27.32
N GLY A 15 -39.38 -41.99 26.04
CA GLY A 15 -38.11 -41.61 25.41
C GLY A 15 -38.11 -40.14 25.03
N LEU A 16 -37.64 -39.26 25.91
CA LEU A 16 -37.21 -37.92 25.52
C LEU A 16 -35.85 -38.06 24.79
N ALA A 17 -35.89 -38.03 23.46
CA ALA A 17 -34.69 -37.81 22.66
C ALA A 17 -34.32 -36.32 22.73
N ALA A 18 -33.59 -35.93 23.77
CA ALA A 18 -32.92 -34.65 23.82
C ALA A 18 -31.65 -34.74 22.95
N CYS A 19 -31.75 -34.37 21.67
CA CYS A 19 -30.56 -34.04 20.89
C CYS A 19 -29.99 -32.74 21.47
N ALA A 20 -28.95 -32.87 22.31
CA ALA A 20 -28.16 -31.75 22.75
C ALA A 20 -27.59 -31.04 21.51
N ALA A 21 -27.90 -29.75 21.35
CA ALA A 21 -27.22 -28.92 20.37
C ALA A 21 -25.74 -28.88 20.77
N VAL A 22 -24.88 -29.35 19.88
CA VAL A 22 -23.43 -29.23 20.07
C VAL A 22 -23.10 -27.77 19.82
N ASP A 23 -22.92 -27.01 20.90
CA ASP A 23 -22.42 -25.65 20.84
C ASP A 23 -21.07 -25.66 20.13
N THR A 24 -21.07 -25.21 18.88
CA THR A 24 -19.83 -25.02 18.13
C THR A 24 -19.18 -23.78 18.73
N PRO A 25 -17.95 -23.85 19.27
CA PRO A 25 -17.29 -22.68 19.80
C PRO A 25 -17.16 -21.67 18.67
N THR A 26 -17.81 -20.51 18.82
CA THR A 26 -17.61 -19.39 17.93
C THR A 26 -16.18 -18.92 18.19
N VAL A 27 -15.26 -19.26 17.30
CA VAL A 27 -13.92 -18.67 17.32
C VAL A 27 -14.14 -17.19 17.04
N GLU A 28 -14.10 -16.37 18.08
CA GLU A 28 -14.11 -14.92 17.95
C GLU A 28 -12.89 -14.53 17.12
N ARG A 29 -13.14 -14.24 15.84
CA ARG A 29 -12.09 -13.81 14.92
C ARG A 29 -11.50 -12.54 15.50
N ALA A 30 -10.20 -12.56 15.81
CA ALA A 30 -9.49 -11.37 16.27
C ALA A 30 -9.88 -10.18 15.37
N PRO A 31 -10.14 -8.99 15.95
CA PRO A 31 -10.49 -7.81 15.16
C PRO A 31 -9.40 -7.62 14.11
N ALA A 32 -9.82 -7.33 12.87
CA ALA A 32 -8.87 -7.02 11.81
C ALA A 32 -7.97 -5.87 12.29
N PRO A 33 -6.65 -5.93 12.04
CA PRO A 33 -5.75 -4.86 12.46
C PRO A 33 -6.26 -3.52 11.93
N VAL A 34 -6.19 -2.49 12.77
CA VAL A 34 -6.53 -1.12 12.37
C VAL A 34 -5.58 -0.71 11.26
N ARG A 35 -6.12 -0.32 10.11
CA ARG A 35 -5.35 0.21 8.98
C ARG A 35 -5.51 1.72 8.91
N PRO A 36 -4.46 2.50 9.26
CA PRO A 36 -4.47 3.94 9.01
C PRO A 36 -4.76 4.25 7.54
N GLY A 37 -5.55 5.29 7.32
CA GLY A 37 -5.90 5.78 5.99
C GLY A 37 -4.98 6.92 5.53
N TYR A 38 -4.60 6.86 4.26
CA TYR A 38 -3.73 7.78 3.55
C TYR A 38 -4.33 8.11 2.18
N THR A 39 -3.72 9.07 1.48
CA THR A 39 -4.06 9.35 0.09
C THR A 39 -2.88 9.02 -0.80
N LEU A 40 -3.07 8.08 -1.72
CA LEU A 40 -2.15 7.82 -2.81
C LEU A 40 -2.46 8.82 -3.93
N VAL A 41 -1.44 9.50 -4.44
CA VAL A 41 -1.56 10.42 -5.57
C VAL A 41 -0.72 9.89 -6.71
N LEU A 42 -1.36 9.57 -7.83
CA LEU A 42 -0.66 9.29 -9.08
C LEU A 42 -0.43 10.60 -9.82
N ILE A 43 0.81 10.83 -10.22
CA ILE A 43 1.23 12.00 -11.00
C ILE A 43 1.29 11.56 -12.46
N LYS A 44 0.40 12.11 -13.28
CA LYS A 44 0.31 11.83 -14.72
C LYS A 44 0.76 13.02 -15.54
N THR A 45 1.06 12.76 -16.80
CA THR A 45 1.36 13.79 -17.80
C THR A 45 0.15 14.69 -18.01
N GLY A 46 0.36 15.99 -17.87
CA GLY A 46 -0.68 17.01 -18.09
C GLY A 46 -0.69 17.57 -19.51
N PRO A 47 -1.77 18.27 -19.89
CA PRO A 47 -1.99 18.76 -21.25
C PRO A 47 -1.02 19.86 -21.68
N ARG A 48 -0.28 20.49 -20.75
CA ARG A 48 0.75 21.50 -21.04
C ARG A 48 2.17 20.94 -20.97
N SER A 49 2.33 19.64 -20.81
CA SER A 49 3.64 18.98 -20.86
C SER A 49 4.34 19.28 -22.19
N GLY A 50 5.60 19.68 -22.13
CA GLY A 50 6.41 20.06 -23.30
C GLY A 50 6.05 21.39 -23.97
N GLN A 51 5.10 22.16 -23.43
CA GLN A 51 4.67 23.44 -24.00
C GLN A 51 5.29 24.66 -23.33
N LEU A 52 5.95 24.48 -22.18
CA LEU A 52 6.63 25.54 -21.44
C LEU A 52 7.97 25.87 -22.11
N SER A 53 8.44 27.11 -21.97
CA SER A 53 9.83 27.45 -22.30
C SER A 53 10.79 26.61 -21.44
N LYS A 54 12.05 26.49 -21.89
CA LYS A 54 13.08 25.78 -21.13
C LYS A 54 13.25 26.37 -19.72
N GLU A 55 13.22 27.69 -19.61
CA GLU A 55 13.36 28.44 -18.35
C GLU A 55 12.13 28.29 -17.46
N GLU A 56 10.94 28.30 -18.04
CA GLU A 56 9.68 28.05 -17.32
C GLU A 56 9.63 26.63 -16.77
N ASN A 57 10.00 25.65 -17.59
CA ASN A 57 10.04 24.26 -17.19
C ASN A 57 11.07 24.02 -16.08
N ALA A 58 12.29 24.56 -16.21
CA ALA A 58 13.31 24.46 -15.18
C ALA A 58 12.85 25.05 -13.84
N ARG A 59 12.18 26.21 -13.87
CA ARG A 59 11.63 26.85 -12.66
C ARG A 59 10.50 26.04 -12.04
N ALA A 60 9.59 25.51 -12.85
CA ALA A 60 8.49 24.67 -12.38
C ALA A 60 9.00 23.41 -11.67
N PHE A 61 9.98 22.72 -12.26
CA PHE A 61 10.57 21.51 -11.67
C PHE A 61 11.44 21.79 -10.44
N ALA A 62 12.19 22.91 -10.40
CA ALA A 62 12.84 23.34 -9.16
C ALA A 62 11.81 23.58 -8.03
N GLY A 63 10.67 24.19 -8.39
CA GLY A 63 9.55 24.37 -7.48
C GLY A 63 8.88 23.08 -7.03
N HIS A 64 8.77 22.07 -7.92
CA HIS A 64 8.26 20.74 -7.59
C HIS A 64 9.08 20.09 -6.47
N PHE A 65 10.40 20.02 -6.62
CA PHE A 65 11.28 19.44 -5.60
C PHE A 65 11.27 20.24 -4.29
N ALA A 66 11.24 21.57 -4.36
CA ALA A 66 11.09 22.42 -3.18
C ALA A 66 9.76 22.17 -2.44
N ASN A 67 8.67 21.97 -3.20
CA ASN A 67 7.36 21.67 -2.66
C ASN A 67 7.34 20.30 -1.95
N MET A 68 7.96 19.28 -2.56
CA MET A 68 8.13 17.96 -1.93
C MET A 68 8.89 18.06 -0.61
N GLY A 69 10.01 18.78 -0.58
CA GLY A 69 10.79 19.00 0.65
C GLY A 69 9.96 19.65 1.75
N ARG A 70 9.24 20.74 1.43
CA ARG A 70 8.34 21.42 2.37
C ARG A 70 7.26 20.48 2.92
N MET A 71 6.64 19.66 2.08
CA MET A 71 5.61 18.71 2.51
C MET A 71 6.19 17.57 3.36
N ALA A 72 7.39 17.08 3.04
CA ALA A 72 8.08 16.08 3.84
C ALA A 72 8.44 16.61 5.23
N ASP A 73 8.97 17.84 5.31
CA ASP A 73 9.28 18.50 6.59
C ASP A 73 8.02 18.72 7.43
N ALA A 74 6.87 18.98 6.81
CA ALA A 74 5.58 19.09 7.47
C ALA A 74 4.90 17.74 7.78
N ARG A 75 5.55 16.60 7.47
CA ARG A 75 5.00 15.24 7.60
C ARG A 75 3.71 15.03 6.79
N GLN A 76 3.50 15.84 5.76
CA GLN A 76 2.37 15.74 4.83
C GLN A 76 2.66 14.71 3.73
N LEU A 77 3.90 14.68 3.22
CA LEU A 77 4.37 13.74 2.20
C LEU A 77 5.22 12.65 2.86
N LEU A 78 4.73 11.42 2.89
CA LEU A 78 5.40 10.29 3.55
C LEU A 78 6.27 9.48 2.58
N VAL A 79 5.79 9.34 1.35
CA VAL A 79 6.43 8.53 0.31
C VAL A 79 6.35 9.28 -1.00
N ALA A 80 7.45 9.30 -1.75
CA ALA A 80 7.50 9.89 -3.08
C ALA A 80 8.54 9.20 -3.97
N GLY A 81 8.26 9.17 -5.26
CA GLY A 81 9.19 8.57 -6.23
C GLY A 81 8.69 8.67 -7.67
N PRO A 82 9.60 8.76 -8.65
CA PRO A 82 9.26 8.66 -10.06
C PRO A 82 9.04 7.21 -10.50
N TYR A 83 8.18 7.02 -11.50
CA TYR A 83 8.10 5.75 -12.23
C TYR A 83 9.33 5.56 -13.13
N GLY A 84 9.74 4.31 -13.31
CA GLY A 84 10.78 3.89 -14.25
C GLY A 84 10.28 3.79 -15.69
N GLU A 85 11.12 3.24 -16.56
CA GLU A 85 10.77 3.02 -17.96
C GLU A 85 9.75 1.88 -18.10
N GLY A 86 9.93 0.79 -17.36
CA GLY A 86 8.99 -0.33 -17.32
C GLY A 86 7.73 0.00 -16.53
N ARG A 87 6.72 0.58 -17.19
CA ARG A 87 5.42 0.88 -16.59
C ARG A 87 4.28 0.62 -17.57
N HIS A 88 3.12 0.22 -17.06
CA HIS A 88 1.96 -0.14 -17.88
C HIS A 88 1.33 1.07 -18.57
N ASP A 89 1.24 2.22 -17.88
CA ASP A 89 0.70 3.46 -18.42
C ASP A 89 1.84 4.45 -18.74
N PRO A 90 2.07 4.81 -20.02
CA PRO A 90 3.13 5.72 -20.42
C PRO A 90 2.93 7.14 -19.88
N GLU A 91 1.74 7.51 -19.41
CA GLU A 91 1.44 8.82 -18.82
C GLU A 91 1.92 8.96 -17.37
N LEU A 92 2.16 7.85 -16.66
CA LEU A 92 2.64 7.87 -15.28
C LEU A 92 4.02 8.51 -15.18
N ARG A 93 4.19 9.39 -14.19
CA ARG A 93 5.44 10.16 -13.96
C ARG A 93 5.98 9.97 -12.56
N GLY A 94 5.11 9.95 -11.56
CA GLY A 94 5.49 9.70 -10.18
C GLY A 94 4.29 9.40 -9.31
N LEU A 95 4.58 9.21 -8.03
CA LEU A 95 3.59 8.85 -7.03
C LEU A 95 3.92 9.54 -5.71
N PHE A 96 2.89 9.97 -4.99
CA PHE A 96 2.97 10.41 -3.60
C PHE A 96 2.08 9.54 -2.70
N VAL A 97 2.49 9.35 -1.46
CA VAL A 97 1.59 8.94 -0.37
C VAL A 97 1.54 10.06 0.66
N LEU A 98 0.35 10.61 0.87
CA LEU A 98 0.10 11.74 1.76
C LEU A 98 -0.53 11.30 3.08
N ALA A 99 -0.14 11.94 4.17
CA ALA A 99 -0.54 11.66 5.54
C ALA A 99 -1.97 12.10 5.90
N SER A 100 -2.93 11.90 4.99
CA SER A 100 -4.35 12.17 5.23
C SER A 100 -5.23 11.19 4.47
N ALA A 101 -6.27 10.69 5.13
CA ALA A 101 -7.35 9.94 4.49
C ALA A 101 -8.39 10.86 3.81
N ARG A 102 -8.32 12.18 4.05
CA ARG A 102 -9.29 13.15 3.52
C ARG A 102 -8.79 13.69 2.18
N ARG A 103 -9.46 13.31 1.10
CA ARG A 103 -9.11 13.72 -0.27
C ARG A 103 -8.93 15.24 -0.41
N ASP A 104 -9.83 16.05 0.14
CA ASP A 104 -9.78 17.51 0.00
C ASP A 104 -8.53 18.12 0.65
N GLU A 105 -8.10 17.57 1.78
CA GLU A 105 -6.89 18.01 2.49
C GLU A 105 -5.63 17.59 1.73
N ALA A 106 -5.57 16.33 1.29
CA ALA A 106 -4.47 15.82 0.47
C ALA A 106 -4.33 16.60 -0.84
N ARG A 107 -5.47 16.94 -1.47
CA ARG A 107 -5.53 17.81 -2.65
C ARG A 107 -4.97 19.20 -2.38
N ALA A 108 -5.39 19.82 -1.28
CA ALA A 108 -4.90 21.15 -0.88
C ALA A 108 -3.38 21.20 -0.68
N TRP A 109 -2.75 20.09 -0.27
CA TRP A 109 -1.29 19.99 -0.18
C TRP A 109 -0.63 19.74 -1.54
N ALA A 110 -1.14 18.78 -2.31
CA ALA A 110 -0.50 18.36 -3.56
C ALA A 110 -0.59 19.44 -4.66
N GLU A 111 -1.71 20.16 -4.75
CA GLU A 111 -1.93 21.17 -5.80
C GLU A 111 -1.16 22.48 -5.60
N THR A 112 -0.37 22.59 -4.53
CA THR A 112 0.60 23.69 -4.40
C THR A 112 1.83 23.51 -5.29
N ASP A 113 1.95 22.36 -5.95
CA ASP A 113 3.05 22.05 -6.87
C ASP A 113 3.01 22.93 -8.14
N PRO A 114 4.06 23.72 -8.43
CA PRO A 114 4.13 24.56 -9.62
C PRO A 114 3.98 23.81 -10.94
N THR A 115 4.39 22.54 -11.02
CA THR A 115 4.22 21.72 -12.24
C THR A 115 2.75 21.35 -12.46
N THR A 116 2.01 21.11 -11.38
CA THR A 116 0.56 20.87 -11.42
C THR A 116 -0.19 22.15 -11.78
N GLN A 117 0.14 23.28 -11.15
CA GLN A 117 -0.47 24.59 -11.44
C GLN A 117 -0.22 25.05 -12.88
N ALA A 118 0.95 24.72 -13.43
CA ALA A 118 1.29 25.01 -14.82
C ALA A 118 0.61 24.06 -15.83
N GLY A 119 -0.04 22.99 -15.38
CA GLY A 119 -0.65 21.96 -16.22
C GLY A 119 0.35 20.98 -16.86
N VAL A 120 1.58 20.94 -16.35
CA VAL A 120 2.62 19.96 -16.75
C VAL A 120 2.28 18.59 -16.20
N PHE A 121 1.76 18.54 -14.96
CA PHE A 121 1.24 17.34 -14.34
C PHE A 121 -0.26 17.45 -14.04
N VAL A 122 -0.91 16.30 -14.03
CA VAL A 122 -2.28 16.11 -13.53
C VAL A 122 -2.22 15.07 -12.41
N LEU A 123 -3.00 15.29 -11.36
CA LEU A 123 -3.00 14.47 -10.16
C LEU A 123 -4.28 13.64 -10.08
N GLU A 124 -4.12 12.33 -9.87
CA GLU A 124 -5.21 11.39 -9.59
C GLU A 124 -5.10 10.91 -8.14
N TYR A 125 -6.22 10.87 -7.42
CA TYR A 125 -6.24 10.66 -5.96
C TYR A 125 -6.99 9.37 -5.59
N HIS A 126 -6.34 8.50 -4.86
CA HIS A 126 -6.87 7.22 -4.40
C HIS A 126 -6.77 7.09 -2.89
N THR A 127 -7.71 6.35 -2.28
CA THR A 127 -7.60 6.02 -0.86
C THR A 127 -6.64 4.86 -0.68
N LEU A 128 -5.72 4.98 0.28
CA LEU A 128 -4.75 3.94 0.61
C LEU A 128 -4.85 3.59 2.09
N GLU A 129 -5.02 2.31 2.42
CA GLU A 129 -5.09 1.82 3.79
C GLU A 129 -4.01 0.77 4.03
N THR A 130 -3.12 1.01 5.00
CA THR A 130 -1.99 0.11 5.27
C THR A 130 -1.54 0.20 6.72
N PRO A 131 -1.16 -0.93 7.37
CA PRO A 131 -0.51 -0.91 8.67
C PRO A 131 0.98 -0.52 8.59
N ALA A 132 1.55 -0.41 7.39
CA ALA A 132 2.98 -0.12 7.21
C ALA A 132 3.40 1.18 7.92
N PRO A 133 4.57 1.20 8.57
CA PRO A 133 5.02 2.34 9.38
C PRO A 133 5.60 3.48 8.51
N LEU A 134 4.78 4.04 7.61
CA LEU A 134 5.21 5.05 6.62
C LEU A 134 5.82 6.30 7.24
N VAL A 135 5.27 6.77 8.36
CA VAL A 135 5.85 7.90 9.11
C VAL A 135 7.25 7.57 9.61
N ALA A 136 7.47 6.37 10.15
CA ALA A 136 8.80 5.97 10.61
C ALA A 136 9.81 5.86 9.45
N ALA A 137 9.35 5.44 8.26
CA ALA A 137 10.19 5.43 7.06
C ALA A 137 10.60 6.86 6.64
N LEU A 138 9.67 7.81 6.65
CA LEU A 138 9.98 9.22 6.42
C LEU A 138 10.98 9.76 7.45
N GLU A 139 10.78 9.50 8.74
CA GLU A 139 11.69 9.99 9.79
C GLU A 139 13.11 9.43 9.63
N ARG A 140 13.27 8.17 9.20
CA ARG A 140 14.58 7.61 8.87
C ARG A 140 15.22 8.31 7.67
N ASP A 141 14.43 8.61 6.65
CA ASP A 141 14.89 9.30 5.45
C ASP A 141 15.35 10.73 5.76
N LEU A 142 14.58 11.47 6.58
CA LEU A 142 14.96 12.79 7.08
C LEU A 142 16.21 12.75 7.96
N ALA A 143 16.32 11.77 8.87
CA ALA A 143 17.50 11.60 9.72
C ALA A 143 18.75 11.29 8.88
N TRP A 144 18.63 10.43 7.87
CA TRP A 144 19.72 10.14 6.94
C TRP A 144 20.16 11.40 6.17
N ARG A 145 19.21 12.19 5.64
CA ARG A 145 19.52 13.46 4.97
C ARG A 145 20.23 14.44 5.91
N ALA A 146 19.73 14.60 7.13
CA ALA A 146 20.34 15.46 8.15
C ALA A 146 21.78 15.01 8.47
N GLN A 147 22.03 13.69 8.51
CA GLN A 147 23.38 13.16 8.68
C GLN A 147 24.30 13.53 7.51
N GLN A 148 23.83 13.41 6.25
CA GLN A 148 24.63 13.82 5.08
C GLN A 148 24.98 15.32 5.13
N VAL A 149 24.01 16.17 5.47
CA VAL A 149 24.21 17.62 5.62
C VAL A 149 25.21 17.92 6.73
N SER A 150 25.09 17.25 7.89
CA SER A 150 26.05 17.40 9.00
C SER A 150 27.48 16.98 8.64
N ALA A 151 27.62 16.09 7.66
CA ALA A 151 28.89 15.65 7.10
C ALA A 151 29.41 16.59 5.98
N GLY A 152 28.78 17.76 5.78
CA GLY A 152 29.18 18.76 4.79
C GLY A 152 28.77 18.42 3.36
N LYS A 153 27.87 17.45 3.15
CA LYS A 153 27.34 17.11 1.83
C LYS A 153 26.06 17.87 1.53
N THR A 154 25.73 17.99 0.25
CA THR A 154 24.42 18.46 -0.22
C THR A 154 23.83 17.37 -1.10
N PRO A 155 23.00 16.46 -0.55
CA PRO A 155 22.47 15.34 -1.31
C PRO A 155 21.67 15.84 -2.51
N ALA A 156 21.90 15.22 -3.67
CA ALA A 156 21.09 15.52 -4.84
C ALA A 156 19.64 15.02 -4.66
N PRO A 157 18.64 15.60 -5.35
CA PRO A 157 17.31 15.01 -5.41
C PRO A 157 17.39 13.56 -5.88
N GLY A 158 16.80 12.64 -5.10
CA GLY A 158 16.84 11.20 -5.37
C GLY A 158 18.08 10.47 -4.85
N GLU A 159 19.08 11.16 -4.29
CA GLU A 159 20.18 10.48 -3.62
C GLU A 159 19.67 9.69 -2.40
N GLY A 160 20.14 8.44 -2.25
CA GLY A 160 19.60 7.48 -1.28
C GLY A 160 18.34 6.74 -1.76
N ALA A 161 17.93 6.94 -3.01
CA ALA A 161 16.88 6.13 -3.63
C ALA A 161 17.44 4.82 -4.24
N ARG A 162 16.58 3.80 -4.30
CA ARG A 162 16.82 2.56 -5.04
C ARG A 162 15.58 2.17 -5.84
N ALA A 163 15.74 1.21 -6.74
CA ALA A 163 14.65 0.64 -7.50
C ALA A 163 13.79 -0.30 -6.65
N TYR A 164 12.50 -0.32 -6.99
CA TYR A 164 11.45 -1.20 -6.49
C TYR A 164 10.51 -1.53 -7.66
N VAL A 165 9.62 -2.50 -7.44
CA VAL A 165 8.46 -2.70 -8.32
C VAL A 165 7.18 -2.45 -7.52
N LEU A 166 6.31 -1.62 -8.07
CA LEU A 166 4.95 -1.44 -7.60
C LEU A 166 4.05 -2.50 -8.22
N LEU A 167 3.13 -3.03 -7.42
CA LEU A 167 2.07 -3.90 -7.90
C LEU A 167 0.72 -3.25 -7.59
N THR A 168 -0.17 -3.22 -8.59
CA THR A 168 -1.59 -2.95 -8.37
C THR A 168 -2.41 -4.13 -8.86
N ALA A 169 -3.45 -4.52 -8.13
CA ALA A 169 -4.33 -5.63 -8.51
C ALA A 169 -5.80 -5.26 -8.29
N GLU A 170 -6.68 -5.75 -9.17
CA GLU A 170 -8.12 -5.45 -9.10
C GLU A 170 -8.78 -6.00 -7.83
N HIS A 171 -8.26 -7.11 -7.30
CA HIS A 171 -8.83 -7.84 -6.17
C HIS A 171 -7.87 -7.89 -4.98
N GLY A 172 -8.09 -6.98 -4.03
CA GLY A 172 -7.24 -6.83 -2.85
C GLY A 172 -7.32 -8.00 -1.87
N ASP A 173 -8.38 -8.80 -1.90
CA ASP A 173 -8.54 -10.03 -1.13
C ASP A 173 -7.72 -11.19 -1.70
N LEU A 174 -7.62 -11.28 -3.02
CA LEU A 174 -6.67 -12.20 -3.66
C LEU A 174 -5.23 -11.80 -3.34
N ALA A 175 -4.90 -10.51 -3.44
CA ALA A 175 -3.57 -10.01 -3.09
C ALA A 175 -3.20 -10.27 -1.62
N GLU A 176 -4.09 -10.01 -0.68
CA GLU A 176 -3.86 -10.34 0.74
C GLU A 176 -3.59 -11.84 0.95
N ARG A 177 -4.31 -12.72 0.26
CA ARG A 177 -4.10 -14.17 0.34
C ARG A 177 -2.74 -14.59 -0.21
N GLU A 178 -2.39 -14.11 -1.42
CA GLU A 178 -1.19 -14.57 -2.12
C GLU A 178 0.10 -13.93 -1.62
N LEU A 179 0.04 -12.64 -1.24
CA LEU A 179 1.22 -11.84 -0.88
C LEU A 179 1.40 -11.67 0.63
N GLY A 180 0.35 -11.86 1.44
CA GLY A 180 0.39 -11.52 2.87
C GLY A 180 1.45 -12.29 3.66
N ALA A 181 1.67 -13.58 3.36
CA ALA A 181 2.73 -14.37 4.01
C ALA A 181 4.15 -13.93 3.59
N LEU A 182 4.27 -13.16 2.50
CA LEU A 182 5.53 -12.64 1.99
C LEU A 182 5.82 -11.22 2.48
N GLU A 183 4.94 -10.62 3.29
CA GLU A 183 5.12 -9.27 3.87
C GLU A 183 6.17 -9.25 5.00
N THR A 184 7.40 -9.57 4.61
CA THR A 184 8.61 -9.67 5.43
C THR A 184 9.83 -9.37 4.54
N ASN A 185 10.98 -9.06 5.14
CA ASN A 185 12.19 -8.82 4.37
C ASN A 185 12.60 -10.04 3.51
N ALA A 186 12.45 -11.24 4.06
CA ALA A 186 12.76 -12.48 3.35
C ALA A 186 11.76 -12.75 2.21
N GLY A 187 10.47 -12.52 2.47
CA GLY A 187 9.41 -12.71 1.47
C GLY A 187 9.45 -11.69 0.33
N GLY A 188 9.97 -10.49 0.58
CA GLY A 188 10.19 -9.46 -0.44
C GLY A 188 8.97 -8.59 -0.73
N VAL A 189 7.86 -8.75 -0.02
CA VAL A 189 6.77 -7.77 -0.01
C VAL A 189 7.06 -6.79 1.13
N LEU A 190 7.36 -5.55 0.80
CA LEU A 190 7.76 -4.53 1.77
C LEU A 190 6.58 -3.70 2.30
N LEU A 191 5.48 -3.71 1.55
CA LEU A 191 4.23 -3.07 1.91
C LEU A 191 3.11 -3.77 1.16
N LEU A 192 2.05 -4.13 1.86
CA LEU A 192 0.77 -4.52 1.28
C LEU A 192 -0.35 -3.61 1.79
N ALA A 193 -1.15 -3.08 0.87
CA ALA A 193 -2.17 -2.08 1.17
C ALA A 193 -3.47 -2.34 0.41
N ARG A 194 -4.57 -1.87 1.00
CA ARG A 194 -5.85 -1.74 0.32
C ARG A 194 -5.90 -0.41 -0.42
N LEU A 195 -6.30 -0.47 -1.69
CA LEU A 195 -6.42 0.66 -2.59
C LEU A 195 -7.88 0.81 -3.01
N ASP A 196 -8.46 2.00 -2.84
CA ASP A 196 -9.87 2.29 -3.16
C ASP A 196 -10.87 1.25 -2.63
N GLY A 197 -10.59 0.68 -1.46
CA GLY A 197 -11.41 -0.32 -0.76
C GLY A 197 -11.36 -1.74 -1.34
N THR A 198 -11.31 -1.90 -2.66
CA THR A 198 -11.40 -3.23 -3.32
C THR A 198 -10.12 -3.70 -3.98
N ARG A 199 -9.24 -2.78 -4.37
CA ARG A 199 -7.98 -3.09 -5.07
C ARG A 199 -6.85 -3.30 -4.07
N ALA A 200 -5.73 -3.81 -4.55
CA ALA A 200 -4.47 -3.87 -3.80
C ALA A 200 -3.42 -2.94 -4.40
N PHE A 201 -2.54 -2.47 -3.51
CA PHE A 201 -1.30 -1.80 -3.82
C PHE A 201 -0.19 -2.46 -3.01
N ALA A 202 0.92 -2.83 -3.64
CA ALA A 202 2.06 -3.42 -2.95
C ALA A 202 3.39 -2.85 -3.44
N LEU A 203 4.37 -2.82 -2.54
CA LEU A 203 5.76 -2.50 -2.83
C LEU A 203 6.59 -3.78 -2.77
N LEU A 204 7.17 -4.16 -3.90
CA LEU A 204 7.97 -5.36 -4.04
C LEU A 204 9.47 -5.02 -4.02
N ASP A 205 10.24 -5.82 -3.28
CA ASP A 205 11.69 -5.80 -3.26
C ASP A 205 12.25 -6.51 -4.49
N ALA A 206 12.28 -5.77 -5.60
CA ALA A 206 12.84 -6.18 -6.88
C ALA A 206 13.39 -4.94 -7.62
N ALA A 207 14.51 -5.06 -8.32
CA ALA A 207 15.14 -3.95 -9.01
C ALA A 207 14.49 -3.60 -10.36
N ASN A 208 13.71 -4.52 -10.94
CA ASN A 208 13.05 -4.38 -12.23
C ASN A 208 11.91 -5.41 -12.39
N LEU A 209 11.18 -5.31 -13.50
CA LEU A 209 10.04 -6.20 -13.77
C LEU A 209 10.43 -7.67 -13.92
N ASP A 210 11.59 -7.99 -14.49
CA ASP A 210 12.01 -9.38 -14.69
C ASP A 210 12.28 -10.06 -13.35
N GLU A 211 13.01 -9.38 -12.46
CA GLU A 211 13.27 -9.87 -11.11
C GLU A 211 11.97 -10.04 -10.31
N ALA A 212 11.03 -9.09 -10.42
CA ALA A 212 9.73 -9.21 -9.78
C ALA A 212 8.93 -10.42 -10.30
N ARG A 213 8.93 -10.64 -11.61
CA ARG A 213 8.21 -11.78 -12.23
C ARG A 213 8.85 -13.11 -11.86
N GLU A 214 10.18 -13.18 -11.79
CA GLU A 214 10.89 -14.38 -11.33
C GLU A 214 10.59 -14.68 -9.87
N ARG A 215 10.68 -13.67 -9.00
CA ARG A 215 10.51 -13.83 -7.55
C ARG A 215 9.08 -14.14 -7.13
N PHE A 216 8.09 -13.47 -7.74
CA PHE A 216 6.68 -13.53 -7.33
C PHE A 216 5.79 -14.31 -8.30
N GLY A 217 6.37 -14.97 -9.31
CA GLY A 217 5.65 -15.70 -10.36
C GLY A 217 4.48 -16.55 -9.86
N PRO A 218 4.68 -17.43 -8.86
CA PRO A 218 3.58 -18.25 -8.32
C PRO A 218 2.41 -17.45 -7.76
N GLN A 219 2.67 -16.31 -7.12
CA GLN A 219 1.61 -15.44 -6.58
C GLN A 219 0.89 -14.72 -7.71
N LEU A 220 1.64 -14.15 -8.67
CA LEU A 220 1.10 -13.37 -9.78
C LEU A 220 0.08 -14.17 -10.62
N GLU A 221 0.27 -15.49 -10.76
CA GLU A 221 -0.67 -16.39 -11.45
C GLU A 221 -2.07 -16.44 -10.80
N HIS A 222 -2.17 -16.12 -9.52
CA HIS A 222 -3.39 -16.23 -8.72
C HIS A 222 -4.00 -14.87 -8.32
N LEU A 223 -3.40 -13.75 -8.74
CA LEU A 223 -3.88 -12.39 -8.44
C LEU A 223 -5.02 -11.92 -9.34
N GLY A 224 -5.25 -12.57 -10.48
CA GLY A 224 -6.13 -12.05 -11.52
C GLY A 224 -5.51 -10.86 -12.26
N ALA A 225 -6.32 -9.89 -12.67
CA ALA A 225 -5.83 -8.69 -13.35
C ALA A 225 -4.97 -7.84 -12.41
N HIS A 226 -3.74 -7.58 -12.83
CA HIS A 226 -2.75 -6.83 -12.09
C HIS A 226 -1.75 -6.14 -13.02
N GLU A 227 -1.13 -5.08 -12.52
CA GLU A 227 -0.07 -4.33 -13.20
C GLU A 227 1.19 -4.33 -12.34
N LEU A 228 2.35 -4.34 -13.00
CA LEU A 228 3.65 -4.16 -12.39
C LEU A 228 4.35 -2.96 -13.01
N ASP A 229 4.86 -2.07 -12.16
CA ASP A 229 5.56 -0.87 -12.60
C ASP A 229 6.89 -0.70 -11.86
N GLU A 230 7.96 -0.44 -12.60
CA GLU A 230 9.23 -0.02 -12.02
C GLU A 230 9.08 1.35 -11.37
N TRP A 231 9.71 1.50 -10.22
CA TRP A 231 9.58 2.71 -9.43
C TRP A 231 10.83 2.94 -8.58
N PHE A 232 11.16 4.21 -8.33
CA PHE A 232 12.34 4.57 -7.55
C PHE A 232 11.94 5.39 -6.34
N ALA A 233 12.46 5.04 -5.17
CA ALA A 233 12.17 5.77 -3.93
C ALA A 233 13.25 5.54 -2.88
N SER A 234 13.13 6.21 -1.74
CA SER A 234 14.07 6.10 -0.62
C SER A 234 14.36 4.63 -0.27
N GLU A 235 15.62 4.30 -0.03
CA GLU A 235 16.06 2.99 0.47
C GLU A 235 15.44 2.66 1.85
N GLN A 236 14.95 3.66 2.58
CA GLN A 236 14.35 3.46 3.91
C GLN A 236 13.01 2.71 3.86
N LEU A 237 12.39 2.60 2.68
CA LEU A 237 11.20 1.76 2.45
C LEU A 237 11.52 0.26 2.52
N ALA A 238 12.77 -0.13 2.27
CA ALA A 238 13.26 -1.51 2.47
C ALA A 238 13.26 -1.96 3.94
N ARG A 239 12.93 -1.06 4.87
CA ARG A 239 12.89 -1.29 6.32
C ARG A 239 11.48 -1.12 6.89
N LEU A 240 10.46 -1.25 6.03
CA LEU A 240 9.05 -1.17 6.47
C LEU A 240 8.60 -2.43 7.21
N VAL A 241 9.21 -3.57 6.86
CA VAL A 241 8.97 -4.88 7.46
C VAL A 241 10.24 -5.40 8.13
N GLU A 242 10.08 -6.34 9.05
CA GLU A 242 11.18 -7.08 9.68
C GLU A 242 11.54 -8.35 8.90
#